data_AF-A0A941DDL2-F1
#
_entry.id   AF-A0A941DDL2-F1
#
_cell.length_a   1.000
_cell.length_b   1.000
_cell.length_c   1.000
_cell.angle_alpha   90.00
_cell.angle_beta   90.00
_cell.angle_gamma   90.00
#
_symmetry.space_group_name_H-M   'P 1'
#
loop_
_entity.id
_entity.type
_entity.pdbx_description
1 polymer ?
#
loop_
_entity_poly.entity_id
_entity_poly.type
_entity_poly.pdbx_seq_one_letter_code
_entity_poly.pdbx_strand_id
1 'polypeptide(L)'
;MQGVFTIPDAWSGGSIELLILIHDSSKNIRVKISNALWQFPFIDGPYTSNHIEPELQVKKSANDTEARFGIAELNDGKKFAFGTSVIEDEDGVWLYAGIPMGSLAQFFPVGGYPFESSDHQTWQPQVHEWFVSLAKHLHESLPYERGVIGWLTSSEVDEIDDQIIPDERYSTYLLWGKNGLEIFEVNTNNSPMKIN
;
A
#
# COMPACT_ATOMS: atom_id res chain seq x y z
N MET A 1 11.23 -14.10 -19.89
CA MET A 1 10.25 -13.24 -19.19
C MET A 1 11.00 -12.01 -18.74
N GLN A 2 10.40 -10.83 -18.87
CA GLN A 2 10.96 -9.62 -18.27
C GLN A 2 10.74 -9.71 -16.76
N GLY A 3 11.76 -9.40 -15.96
CA GLY A 3 11.69 -9.49 -14.50
C GLY A 3 10.69 -8.52 -13.89
N VAL A 4 10.35 -8.70 -12.62
CA VAL A 4 9.50 -7.75 -11.86
C VAL A 4 10.35 -6.95 -10.87
N PHE A 5 11.38 -7.56 -10.28
CA PHE A 5 12.18 -6.93 -9.22
C PHE A 5 13.40 -6.18 -9.75
N THR A 6 14.05 -6.71 -10.77
CA THR A 6 15.38 -6.27 -11.23
C THR A 6 15.35 -5.53 -12.56
N ILE A 7 14.17 -5.26 -13.10
CA ILE A 7 14.04 -4.32 -14.21
C ILE A 7 14.51 -2.93 -13.75
N PRO A 8 15.12 -2.14 -14.65
CA PRO A 8 15.53 -0.79 -14.31
C PRO A 8 14.38 -0.01 -13.69
N ASP A 9 14.70 0.70 -12.60
CA ASP A 9 13.78 1.59 -11.91
C ASP A 9 12.56 0.95 -11.25
N ALA A 10 12.46 -0.39 -11.16
CA ALA A 10 11.32 -1.09 -10.54
C ALA A 10 10.93 -0.57 -9.15
N TRP A 11 11.91 -0.09 -8.38
CA TRP A 11 11.76 0.35 -6.99
C TRP A 11 12.00 1.86 -6.80
N SER A 12 11.91 2.66 -7.86
CA SER A 12 12.14 4.11 -7.81
C SER A 12 10.84 4.92 -7.79
N GLY A 13 10.95 6.23 -7.54
CA GLY A 13 9.85 7.20 -7.68
C GLY A 13 8.85 7.26 -6.52
N GLY A 14 9.17 6.67 -5.37
CA GLY A 14 8.23 6.51 -4.26
C GLY A 14 7.20 5.41 -4.54
N SER A 15 6.07 5.43 -3.84
CA SER A 15 5.06 4.37 -3.88
C SER A 15 3.65 4.93 -3.72
N ILE A 16 2.69 4.27 -4.37
CA ILE A 16 1.30 4.28 -3.88
C ILE A 16 1.22 3.24 -2.77
N GLU A 17 0.70 3.64 -1.62
CA GLU A 17 0.75 2.88 -0.40
C GLU A 17 -0.62 2.80 0.24
N LEU A 18 -0.88 1.69 0.91
CA LEU A 18 -1.87 1.52 1.95
C LEU A 18 -1.14 1.63 3.30
N LEU A 19 -1.59 2.57 4.11
CA LEU A 19 -1.20 2.74 5.51
C LEU A 19 -2.36 2.35 6.41
N ILE A 20 -2.11 1.48 7.39
CA ILE A 20 -3.09 1.07 8.40
C ILE A 20 -2.46 1.15 9.78
N LEU A 21 -3.18 1.75 10.74
CA LEU A 21 -2.85 1.70 12.17
C LEU A 21 -3.66 0.60 12.86
N ILE A 22 -2.97 -0.27 13.59
CA ILE A 22 -3.57 -1.38 14.33
C ILE A 22 -3.27 -1.23 15.81
N HIS A 23 -4.34 -0.98 16.59
CA HIS A 23 -4.31 -0.88 18.04
C HIS A 23 -4.44 -2.27 18.71
N ASP A 24 -3.52 -3.19 18.40
CA ASP A 24 -3.45 -4.51 19.06
C ASP A 24 -2.09 -4.66 19.76
N SER A 25 -2.12 -4.68 21.10
CA SER A 25 -0.93 -4.79 21.94
C SER A 25 -0.44 -6.24 22.14
N SER A 26 -0.94 -7.20 21.37
CA SER A 26 -0.55 -8.60 21.50
C SER A 26 0.88 -8.84 21.01
N LYS A 27 1.64 -9.66 21.75
CA LYS A 27 3.05 -9.97 21.45
C LYS A 27 3.29 -10.59 20.07
N ASN A 28 2.24 -11.05 19.40
CA ASN A 28 2.31 -11.68 18.09
C ASN A 28 1.62 -10.87 16.99
N ILE A 29 1.28 -9.60 17.23
CA ILE A 29 0.56 -8.77 16.27
C ILE A 29 1.28 -8.67 14.91
N ARG A 30 2.61 -8.49 14.91
CA ARG A 30 3.41 -8.45 13.68
C ARG A 30 3.29 -9.74 12.84
N VAL A 31 3.26 -10.89 13.53
CA VAL A 31 3.07 -12.20 12.87
C VAL A 31 1.66 -12.32 12.30
N LYS A 32 0.64 -11.84 13.03
CA LYS A 32 -0.74 -11.83 12.52
C LYS A 32 -0.86 -10.92 11.29
N ILE A 33 -0.27 -9.71 11.32
CA ILE A 33 -0.22 -8.76 10.20
C ILE A 33 0.39 -9.41 8.98
N SER A 34 1.60 -9.95 9.14
CA SER A 34 2.31 -10.59 8.05
C SER A 34 1.53 -11.78 7.49
N ASN A 35 0.97 -12.65 8.35
CA ASN A 35 0.16 -13.79 7.90
C ASN A 35 -1.07 -13.35 7.11
N ALA A 36 -1.82 -12.34 7.59
CA ALA A 36 -3.00 -11.85 6.88
C ALA A 36 -2.62 -11.25 5.52
N LEU A 37 -1.59 -10.41 5.49
CA LEU A 37 -1.10 -9.75 4.27
C LEU A 37 -0.69 -10.76 3.19
N TRP A 38 0.16 -11.72 3.53
CA TRP A 38 0.69 -12.70 2.58
C TRP A 38 -0.31 -13.81 2.21
N GLN A 39 -1.49 -13.82 2.83
CA GLN A 39 -2.61 -14.68 2.44
C GLN A 39 -3.55 -14.01 1.43
N PHE A 40 -3.36 -12.74 1.11
CA PHE A 40 -4.15 -12.07 0.07
C PHE A 40 -3.86 -12.73 -1.29
N PRO A 41 -4.87 -13.25 -2.01
CA PRO A 41 -4.66 -14.11 -3.18
C PRO A 41 -3.96 -13.43 -4.37
N PHE A 42 -3.94 -12.10 -4.37
CA PHE A 42 -3.32 -11.29 -5.41
C PHE A 42 -1.93 -10.76 -5.03
N ILE A 43 -1.31 -11.34 -3.99
CA ILE A 43 0.07 -11.06 -3.61
C ILE A 43 0.88 -12.36 -3.63
N ASP A 44 2.02 -12.33 -4.31
CA ASP A 44 3.01 -13.40 -4.29
C ASP A 44 4.23 -13.01 -3.44
N GLY A 45 4.52 -13.75 -2.37
CA GLY A 45 5.61 -13.45 -1.43
C GLY A 45 5.52 -14.31 -0.16
N PRO A 46 6.21 -13.94 0.94
CA PRO A 46 7.19 -12.86 1.06
C PRO A 46 8.59 -13.27 0.58
N TYR A 47 9.27 -12.31 -0.06
CA TYR A 47 10.67 -12.36 -0.47
C TYR A 47 11.53 -11.42 0.38
N THR A 48 12.83 -11.70 0.44
CA THR A 48 13.78 -10.99 1.32
C THR A 48 14.64 -9.96 0.60
N SER A 49 14.73 -10.03 -0.72
CA SER A 49 15.51 -9.09 -1.50
C SER A 49 14.73 -8.58 -2.70
N ASN A 50 14.76 -7.28 -2.91
CA ASN A 50 14.30 -6.61 -4.11
C ASN A 50 15.35 -6.57 -5.24
N HIS A 51 16.56 -7.09 -5.00
CA HIS A 51 17.66 -7.12 -5.97
C HIS A 51 17.82 -8.47 -6.67
N ILE A 52 16.95 -9.43 -6.36
CA ILE A 52 16.95 -10.79 -6.90
C ILE A 52 15.54 -11.06 -7.40
N GLU A 53 15.38 -11.67 -8.57
CA GLU A 53 14.03 -11.98 -9.06
C GLU A 53 13.30 -13.01 -8.16
N PRO A 54 11.97 -12.91 -8.02
CA PRO A 54 11.15 -13.80 -7.20
C PRO A 54 11.37 -15.30 -7.45
N GLU A 55 11.52 -15.72 -8.71
CA GLU A 55 11.74 -17.14 -9.08
C GLU A 55 13.10 -17.69 -8.63
N LEU A 56 14.04 -16.82 -8.28
CA LEU A 56 15.36 -17.18 -7.78
C LEU A 56 15.42 -17.14 -6.24
N GLN A 57 14.32 -16.81 -5.58
CA GLN A 57 14.24 -16.69 -4.13
C GLN A 57 13.36 -17.78 -3.52
N VAL A 58 13.71 -18.19 -2.30
CA VAL A 58 12.85 -19.04 -1.48
C VAL A 58 11.95 -18.13 -0.67
N LYS A 59 10.63 -18.31 -0.79
CA LYS A 59 9.65 -17.62 0.05
C LYS A 59 9.96 -17.88 1.52
N LYS A 60 9.95 -16.81 2.33
CA LYS A 60 10.14 -16.93 3.78
C LYS A 60 8.81 -17.10 4.48
N SER A 61 8.86 -17.60 5.72
CA SER A 61 7.69 -17.54 6.57
C SER A 61 7.38 -16.10 6.91
N ALA A 62 6.10 -15.77 7.03
CA ALA A 62 5.59 -14.49 7.49
C ALA A 62 6.03 -14.09 8.91
N ASN A 63 6.67 -14.99 9.68
CA ASN A 63 7.10 -14.71 11.06
C ASN A 63 8.26 -13.68 11.17
N ASP A 64 8.82 -13.26 10.05
CA ASP A 64 9.95 -12.33 10.02
C ASP A 64 9.46 -10.93 9.66
N THR A 65 9.68 -9.98 10.56
CA THR A 65 8.89 -8.74 10.68
C THR A 65 9.58 -7.49 10.11
N GLU A 66 10.67 -7.67 9.37
CA GLU A 66 11.34 -6.59 8.66
C GLU A 66 10.64 -6.24 7.34
N ALA A 67 11.18 -5.29 6.59
CA ALA A 67 10.69 -4.98 5.26
C ALA A 67 10.71 -6.23 4.37
N ARG A 68 9.58 -6.55 3.72
CA ARG A 68 9.44 -7.73 2.86
C ARG A 68 8.90 -7.32 1.50
N PHE A 69 9.27 -8.11 0.50
CA PHE A 69 8.96 -7.83 -0.89
C PHE A 69 8.02 -8.90 -1.44
N GLY A 70 7.24 -8.53 -2.45
CA GLY A 70 6.28 -9.40 -3.11
C GLY A 70 5.99 -8.94 -4.53
N ILE A 71 5.10 -9.66 -5.19
CA ILE A 71 4.48 -9.24 -6.44
C ILE A 71 3.02 -8.96 -6.16
N ALA A 72 2.55 -7.75 -6.47
CA ALA A 72 1.12 -7.44 -6.50
C ALA A 72 0.58 -7.73 -7.91
N GLU A 73 -0.53 -8.46 -8.00
CA GLU A 73 -1.23 -8.73 -9.25
C GLU A 73 -2.58 -7.98 -9.28
N LEU A 74 -2.77 -7.09 -10.25
CA LEU A 74 -4.04 -6.37 -10.41
C LEU A 74 -5.08 -7.27 -11.11
N ASN A 75 -6.36 -6.86 -11.10
CA ASN A 75 -7.47 -7.63 -11.68
C ASN A 75 -7.32 -7.94 -13.19
N ASP A 76 -6.49 -7.18 -13.89
CA ASP A 76 -6.16 -7.37 -15.31
C ASP A 76 -4.93 -8.28 -15.55
N GLY A 77 -4.40 -8.89 -14.48
CA GLY A 77 -3.25 -9.79 -14.50
C GLY A 77 -1.89 -9.09 -14.59
N LYS A 78 -1.84 -7.75 -14.57
CA LYS A 78 -0.57 -7.01 -14.52
C LYS A 78 0.12 -7.22 -13.17
N LYS A 79 1.44 -7.41 -13.21
CA LYS A 79 2.27 -7.74 -12.06
C LYS A 79 3.23 -6.61 -11.75
N PHE A 80 3.30 -6.24 -10.48
CA PHE A 80 4.09 -5.12 -9.99
C PHE A 80 4.95 -5.56 -8.82
N ALA A 81 6.11 -4.92 -8.66
CA ALA A 81 6.86 -4.99 -7.42
C ALA A 81 5.97 -4.48 -6.26
N PHE A 82 6.08 -5.13 -5.11
CA PHE A 82 5.29 -4.81 -3.93
C PHE A 82 6.19 -4.82 -2.70
N GLY A 83 6.19 -3.73 -1.95
CA GLY A 83 6.98 -3.54 -0.74
C GLY A 83 6.09 -3.46 0.49
N THR A 84 6.58 -3.97 1.61
CA THR A 84 5.86 -3.94 2.88
C THR A 84 6.81 -3.62 4.01
N SER A 85 6.33 -2.93 5.04
CA SER A 85 7.05 -2.70 6.30
C SER A 85 6.05 -2.67 7.46
N VAL A 86 6.46 -3.18 8.61
CA VAL A 86 5.66 -3.14 9.85
C VAL A 86 6.47 -2.42 10.92
N ILE A 87 5.96 -1.28 11.37
CA ILE A 87 6.60 -0.41 12.36
C ILE A 87 5.72 -0.36 13.60
N GLU A 88 6.33 -0.31 14.78
CA GLU A 88 5.63 -0.24 16.06
C GLU A 88 6.16 0.97 16.82
N ASP A 89 5.24 1.74 17.37
CA ASP A 89 5.52 2.93 18.17
C ASP A 89 4.52 3.05 19.34
N GLU A 90 4.35 4.25 19.87
CA GLU A 90 3.47 4.50 21.03
C GLU A 90 1.97 4.46 20.67
N ASP A 91 1.62 4.67 19.40
CA ASP A 91 0.23 4.71 18.94
C ASP A 91 -0.26 3.31 18.50
N GLY A 92 0.65 2.45 18.08
CA GLY A 92 0.35 1.04 17.84
C GLY A 92 1.28 0.39 16.83
N VAL A 93 0.69 -0.40 15.93
CA VAL A 93 1.43 -1.08 14.86
C VAL A 93 0.96 -0.59 13.51
N TRP A 94 1.88 0.04 12.79
CA TRP A 94 1.70 0.56 11.46
C TRP A 94 2.08 -0.47 10.41
N LEU A 95 1.16 -0.74 9.50
CA LEU A 95 1.42 -1.48 8.27
C LEU A 95 1.57 -0.51 7.11
N TYR A 96 2.73 -0.53 6.47
CA TYR A 96 2.98 0.10 5.18
C TYR A 96 3.00 -0.99 4.11
N ALA A 97 2.16 -0.87 3.10
CA ALA A 97 2.09 -1.81 1.99
C ALA A 97 1.93 -1.05 0.67
N GLY A 98 2.87 -1.17 -0.26
CA GLY A 98 2.91 -0.27 -1.41
C GLY A 98 3.43 -0.87 -2.70
N ILE A 99 3.02 -0.26 -3.81
CA ILE A 99 3.51 -0.53 -5.16
C ILE A 99 4.40 0.65 -5.57
N PRO A 100 5.70 0.43 -5.85
CA PRO A 100 6.58 1.50 -6.30
C PRO A 100 6.13 2.11 -7.63
N MET A 101 6.31 3.42 -7.77
CA MET A 101 5.92 4.17 -8.96
C MET A 101 6.66 3.69 -10.22
N GLY A 102 7.95 3.37 -10.12
CA GLY A 102 8.72 2.84 -11.24
C GLY A 102 8.27 1.46 -11.71
N SER A 103 7.63 0.66 -10.83
CA SER A 103 6.96 -0.58 -11.24
C SER A 103 5.63 -0.28 -11.95
N LEU A 104 4.83 0.66 -11.44
CA LEU A 104 3.60 1.10 -12.11
C LEU A 104 3.87 1.67 -13.50
N ALA A 105 4.98 2.41 -13.66
CA ALA A 105 5.40 3.04 -14.91
C ALA A 105 5.62 2.05 -16.08
N GLN A 106 5.79 0.76 -15.78
CA GLN A 106 5.93 -0.27 -16.81
C GLN A 106 4.65 -0.49 -17.61
N PHE A 107 3.50 -0.17 -17.02
CA PHE A 107 2.19 -0.45 -17.60
C PHE A 107 1.27 0.77 -17.65
N PHE A 108 1.55 1.80 -16.87
CA PHE A 108 0.72 2.99 -16.76
C PHE A 108 1.52 4.28 -16.99
N PRO A 109 0.90 5.33 -17.56
CA PRO A 109 1.51 6.63 -17.72
C PRO A 109 1.54 7.39 -16.38
N VAL A 110 2.40 6.96 -15.47
CA VAL A 110 2.43 7.54 -14.11
C VAL A 110 3.05 8.94 -14.05
N GLY A 111 3.91 9.31 -15.01
CA GLY A 111 4.54 10.63 -15.09
C GLY A 111 5.21 11.07 -13.77
N GLY A 112 5.15 12.36 -13.47
CA GLY A 112 5.57 12.92 -12.18
C GLY A 112 4.49 12.91 -11.09
N TYR A 113 3.59 11.92 -11.06
CA TYR A 113 2.55 11.82 -10.02
C TYR A 113 3.15 11.87 -8.60
N PRO A 114 2.50 12.58 -7.64
CA PRO A 114 1.22 13.29 -7.76
C PRO A 114 1.34 14.73 -8.29
N PHE A 115 2.54 15.18 -8.66
CA PHE A 115 2.84 16.60 -8.93
C PHE A 115 2.55 17.07 -10.37
N GLU A 116 2.45 16.16 -11.33
CA GLU A 116 2.16 16.45 -12.75
C GLU A 116 0.72 16.06 -13.16
N SER A 117 0.18 16.73 -14.19
CA SER A 117 -1.27 16.76 -14.45
C SER A 117 -1.86 15.55 -15.21
N SER A 118 -3.09 15.22 -14.80
CA SER A 118 -4.22 14.49 -15.42
C SER A 118 -4.15 13.00 -15.75
N ASP A 119 -3.01 12.40 -16.09
CA ASP A 119 -3.05 11.00 -16.59
C ASP A 119 -3.33 9.96 -15.50
N HIS A 120 -3.20 10.33 -14.22
CA HIS A 120 -3.51 9.47 -13.08
C HIS A 120 -4.98 9.02 -13.05
N GLN A 121 -5.91 9.79 -13.62
CA GLN A 121 -7.33 9.42 -13.69
C GLN A 121 -7.56 8.10 -14.44
N THR A 122 -6.61 7.68 -15.29
CA THR A 122 -6.75 6.46 -16.11
C THR A 122 -6.34 5.17 -15.39
N TRP A 123 -5.48 5.26 -14.36
CA TRP A 123 -4.91 4.08 -13.70
C TRP A 123 -5.12 4.08 -12.18
N GLN A 124 -5.17 5.25 -11.55
CA GLN A 124 -5.28 5.38 -10.10
C GLN A 124 -6.52 4.70 -9.54
N PRO A 125 -7.73 4.82 -10.13
CA PRO A 125 -8.91 4.16 -9.59
C PRO A 125 -8.75 2.64 -9.48
N GLN A 126 -8.14 2.00 -10.49
CA GLN A 126 -7.89 0.55 -10.48
C GLN A 126 -6.88 0.14 -9.40
N VAL A 127 -5.83 0.94 -9.20
CA VAL A 127 -4.83 0.70 -8.13
C VAL A 127 -5.46 0.90 -6.76
N HIS A 128 -6.27 1.94 -6.57
CA HIS A 128 -6.97 2.21 -5.32
C HIS A 128 -8.00 1.12 -5.01
N GLU A 129 -8.76 0.65 -5.99
CA GLU A 129 -9.72 -0.47 -5.81
C GLU A 129 -9.00 -1.76 -5.38
N TRP A 130 -7.80 -2.01 -5.90
CA TRP A 130 -6.96 -3.12 -5.47
C TRP A 130 -6.54 -2.97 -4.00
N PHE A 131 -6.08 -1.78 -3.59
CA PHE A 131 -5.75 -1.52 -2.19
C PHE A 131 -6.95 -1.58 -1.25
N VAL A 132 -8.14 -1.13 -1.69
CA VAL A 132 -9.40 -1.31 -0.95
C VAL A 132 -9.71 -2.79 -0.75
N SER A 133 -9.45 -3.62 -1.75
CA SER A 133 -9.66 -5.07 -1.67
C SER A 133 -8.68 -5.71 -0.68
N LEU A 134 -7.40 -5.31 -0.71
CA LEU A 134 -6.41 -5.72 0.28
C LEU A 134 -6.79 -5.29 1.70
N ALA A 135 -7.21 -4.04 1.86
CA ALA A 135 -7.68 -3.47 3.13
C ALA A 135 -8.86 -4.28 3.72
N LYS A 136 -9.87 -4.59 2.90
CA LYS A 136 -10.99 -5.46 3.31
C LYS A 136 -10.51 -6.82 3.77
N HIS A 137 -9.62 -7.47 3.01
CA HIS A 137 -9.04 -8.76 3.36
C HIS A 137 -8.28 -8.72 4.70
N LEU A 138 -7.48 -7.68 4.92
CA LEU A 138 -6.77 -7.49 6.19
C LEU A 138 -7.74 -7.34 7.35
N HIS A 139 -8.80 -6.54 7.19
CA HIS A 139 -9.79 -6.29 8.23
C HIS A 139 -10.52 -7.56 8.70
N GLU A 140 -10.69 -8.57 7.84
CA GLU A 140 -11.34 -9.85 8.21
C GLU A 140 -10.59 -10.60 9.32
N SER A 141 -9.26 -10.46 9.37
CA SER A 141 -8.40 -11.15 10.36
C SER A 141 -7.78 -10.20 11.38
N LEU A 142 -7.72 -8.91 11.05
CA LEU A 142 -7.07 -7.87 11.84
C LEU A 142 -7.98 -6.64 11.84
N PRO A 143 -8.96 -6.59 12.76
CA PRO A 143 -9.81 -5.42 12.87
C PRO A 143 -8.95 -4.17 13.09
N TYR A 144 -9.18 -3.16 12.27
CA TYR A 144 -8.55 -1.85 12.35
C TYR A 144 -9.61 -0.79 12.04
N GLU A 145 -9.49 0.39 12.63
CA GLU A 145 -10.54 1.40 12.48
C GLU A 145 -10.34 2.25 11.23
N ARG A 146 -9.07 2.50 10.87
CA ARG A 146 -8.69 3.51 9.87
C ARG A 146 -7.52 3.04 9.00
N GLY A 147 -7.56 3.46 7.74
CA GLY A 147 -6.42 3.36 6.84
C GLY A 147 -6.48 4.43 5.76
N VAL A 148 -5.35 4.65 5.09
CA VAL A 148 -5.22 5.64 4.03
C VAL A 148 -4.51 5.03 2.83
N ILE A 149 -4.96 5.38 1.63
CA ILE A 149 -4.34 5.00 0.36
C ILE A 149 -3.87 6.27 -0.35
N GLY A 150 -2.57 6.38 -0.61
CA GLY A 150 -1.99 7.61 -1.15
C GLY A 150 -0.55 7.46 -1.62
N TRP A 151 0.05 8.55 -2.09
CA TRP A 151 1.47 8.59 -2.41
C TRP A 151 2.29 8.84 -1.15
N LEU A 152 3.26 7.98 -0.85
CA LEU A 152 4.15 8.10 0.31
C LEU A 152 3.40 8.45 1.62
N THR A 153 2.35 7.70 1.91
CA THR A 153 1.45 7.87 3.09
C THR A 153 2.17 7.93 4.44
N SER A 154 3.46 7.60 4.51
CA SER A 154 4.32 7.85 5.67
C SER A 154 4.27 9.28 6.23
N SER A 155 3.90 10.28 5.43
CA SER A 155 3.70 11.65 5.91
C SER A 155 2.28 11.95 6.44
N GLU A 156 1.34 11.02 6.31
CA GLU A 156 -0.08 11.17 6.69
C GLU A 156 -0.43 10.44 8.00
N VAL A 157 0.59 10.10 8.80
CA VAL A 157 0.45 9.43 10.11
C VAL A 157 -0.49 10.22 11.03
N ASP A 158 -0.31 11.54 11.10
CA ASP A 158 -1.13 12.44 11.94
C ASP A 158 -2.62 12.44 11.52
N GLU A 159 -2.91 12.26 10.23
CA GLU A 159 -4.27 12.33 9.69
C GLU A 159 -5.11 11.08 10.03
N ILE A 160 -4.45 9.95 10.28
CA ILE A 160 -5.11 8.72 10.71
C ILE A 160 -5.59 8.85 12.16
N ASP A 161 -4.85 9.57 13.01
CA ASP A 161 -5.14 9.66 14.45
C ASP A 161 -6.21 10.72 14.78
N ASP A 162 -6.17 11.88 14.11
CA ASP A 162 -7.00 13.07 14.43
C ASP A 162 -8.52 12.91 14.24
N GLN A 163 -8.96 11.75 13.78
CA GLN A 163 -10.34 11.38 13.53
C GLN A 163 -11.12 12.18 12.47
N ILE A 164 -10.52 13.20 11.88
CA ILE A 164 -11.15 14.13 10.95
C ILE A 164 -10.90 13.69 9.51
N ILE A 165 -11.95 13.68 8.69
CA ILE A 165 -11.83 13.51 7.23
C ILE A 165 -11.80 14.90 6.61
N PRO A 166 -10.67 15.32 5.99
CA PRO A 166 -10.59 16.63 5.37
C PRO A 166 -11.61 16.77 4.23
N ASP A 167 -12.11 17.99 4.00
CA ASP A 167 -12.96 18.26 2.83
C ASP A 167 -12.13 18.17 1.53
N GLU A 168 -10.90 18.69 1.54
CA GLU A 168 -9.91 18.55 0.47
C GLU A 168 -8.92 17.43 0.80
N ARG A 169 -8.82 16.42 -0.07
CA ARG A 169 -8.08 15.18 0.20
C ARG A 169 -7.22 14.77 -0.97
N TYR A 170 -5.93 14.54 -0.74
CA TYR A 170 -4.99 14.01 -1.73
C TYR A 170 -4.90 12.48 -1.71
N SER A 171 -5.41 11.87 -0.64
CA SER A 171 -5.43 10.43 -0.41
C SER A 171 -6.86 9.92 -0.19
N THR A 172 -7.03 8.61 -0.33
CA THR A 172 -8.30 7.93 -0.07
C THR A 172 -8.32 7.41 1.36
N TYR A 173 -9.34 7.77 2.13
CA TYR A 173 -9.47 7.34 3.52
C TYR A 173 -10.44 6.16 3.62
N LEU A 174 -10.09 5.21 4.48
CA LEU A 174 -10.82 3.99 4.77
C LEU A 174 -11.25 4.03 6.23
N LEU A 175 -12.55 4.05 6.50
CA LEU A 175 -13.09 4.13 7.85
C LEU A 175 -14.03 2.95 8.11
N TRP A 176 -13.71 2.15 9.11
CA TRP A 176 -14.55 1.04 9.53
C TRP A 176 -15.49 1.48 10.64
N GLY A 177 -16.78 1.58 10.30
CA GLY A 177 -17.85 1.89 11.23
C GLY A 177 -18.74 0.70 11.53
N LYS A 178 -19.81 0.94 12.30
CA LYS A 178 -20.83 -0.08 12.61
C LYS A 178 -21.53 -0.65 11.38
N ASN A 179 -21.53 0.10 10.27
CA ASN A 179 -22.19 -0.26 9.02
C ASN A 179 -21.23 -0.88 7.98
N GLY A 180 -19.97 -1.12 8.35
CA GLY A 180 -18.92 -1.61 7.46
C GLY A 180 -17.96 -0.49 7.04
N LEU A 181 -17.25 -0.73 5.92
CA LEU A 181 -16.26 0.20 5.38
C LEU A 181 -16.92 1.37 4.66
N GLU A 182 -16.59 2.57 5.09
CA GLU A 182 -16.84 3.83 4.39
C GLU A 182 -15.55 4.26 3.69
N ILE A 183 -15.66 4.64 2.41
CA ILE A 183 -14.53 5.02 1.56
C ILE A 183 -14.69 6.49 1.18
N PHE A 184 -13.70 7.31 1.51
CA PHE A 184 -13.65 8.72 1.16
C PHE A 184 -12.57 8.93 0.13
N GLU A 185 -12.96 8.94 -1.15
CA GLU A 185 -12.04 9.10 -2.27
C GLU A 185 -11.33 10.46 -2.24
N VAL A 186 -10.23 10.52 -3.00
CA VAL A 186 -9.49 11.75 -3.31
C VAL A 186 -10.48 12.82 -3.76
N ASN A 187 -10.39 14.00 -3.14
CA ASN A 187 -11.23 15.14 -3.46
C ASN A 187 -10.38 16.39 -3.45
N THR A 188 -9.77 16.70 -4.59
CA THR A 188 -8.94 17.88 -4.74
C THR A 188 -9.63 18.86 -5.68
N ASN A 189 -10.00 20.04 -5.15
CA ASN A 189 -10.44 21.14 -6.00
C ASN A 189 -9.25 21.81 -6.72
N ASN A 190 -8.00 21.46 -6.35
CA ASN A 190 -6.76 21.98 -6.91
C ASN A 190 -5.68 20.89 -6.95
N SER A 191 -4.79 20.90 -7.95
CA SER A 191 -3.60 20.03 -7.96
C SER A 191 -2.75 20.22 -6.71
N PRO A 192 -2.11 19.15 -6.18
CA PRO A 192 -1.26 19.24 -5.00
C PRO A 192 -0.21 20.33 -5.17
N MET A 193 0.04 21.07 -4.09
CA MET A 193 1.05 22.13 -4.07
C MET A 193 2.36 21.60 -4.64
N LYS A 194 2.92 22.31 -5.64
CA LYS A 194 4.31 22.09 -6.04
C LYS A 194 5.19 22.43 -4.85
N ILE A 195 5.82 21.42 -4.26
CA ILE A 195 6.91 21.62 -3.32
C ILE A 195 8.10 22.11 -4.16
N ASN A 196 8.44 23.39 -4.04
CA ASN A 196 9.60 24.00 -4.71
C ASN A 196 10.90 23.66 -3.96
#